data_AF-A0A7J5YJ55-F1
#
_entry.id   AF-A0A7J5YJ55-F1
#
_cell.length_a   1.000
_cell.length_b   1.000
_cell.length_c   1.000
_cell.angle_alpha   90.00
_cell.angle_beta   90.00
_cell.angle_gamma   90.00
#
_symmetry.space_group_name_H-M   'P 1'
#
loop_
_entity.id
_entity.type
_entity.pdbx_description
1 polymer ?
#
loop_
_entity_poly.entity_id
_entity_poly.type
_entity_poly.pdbx_seq_one_letter_code
_entity_poly.pdbx_strand_id
1 'polypeptide(L)'
;MFTIYESLLGLKTDVILSTITHPLEFGRRAELMMMTIADVINQLVEAHEEGKDINLNKVKTKTSAKYGLESMPRLVDIIAAVPPQYRRALVPKLKAKPIRTASGPTSMRAIRARYDPYLQTRHRVEQLKQLGHSVDKVEFIVMGGTFMALAEEYRDYFIRNLHDALSGHTSNSVAEAVRYSERSNTKCVGITIETRPDYCLKRHLSDMLNYGCTRLEIGVQSVYEDVARDTNRDIPMPLVSSGVEHGNLRELALARMKDMGTECRDVRTREVGIQEIHHKGFGMMLMEEAERISREEHGSSKLAVISGVGTRNYYRKMGYELEGPYMVKDLYGPGMD
;
A
#
# COMPACT_ATOMS: atom_id res chain seq x y z
N MET A 1 18.94 -51.26 20.30
CA MET A 1 19.50 -52.29 21.20
C MET A 1 21.01 -52.08 21.22
N PHE A 2 21.61 -51.81 22.40
CA PHE A 2 23.03 -51.45 22.69
C PHE A 2 23.51 -50.12 22.06
N THR A 3 24.00 -49.07 22.74
CA THR A 3 24.88 -48.82 23.92
C THR A 3 26.34 -49.24 23.73
N ILE A 4 27.28 -48.27 23.62
CA ILE A 4 28.47 -48.03 24.50
C ILE A 4 29.40 -46.93 23.92
N TYR A 5 29.76 -46.00 24.82
CA TYR A 5 30.88 -45.05 25.03
C TYR A 5 32.09 -44.91 24.08
N GLU A 6 32.50 -43.65 23.82
CA GLU A 6 33.78 -42.95 24.19
C GLU A 6 33.97 -41.71 23.28
N SER A 7 33.84 -40.46 23.75
CA SER A 7 34.78 -39.60 24.50
C SER A 7 35.71 -38.73 23.62
N LEU A 8 35.64 -37.42 23.86
CA LEU A 8 36.66 -36.36 23.69
C LEU A 8 37.39 -36.21 22.34
N LEU A 9 37.08 -35.13 21.62
CA LEU A 9 37.98 -34.00 21.34
C LEU A 9 37.28 -32.99 20.43
N GLY A 10 37.37 -31.71 20.80
CA GLY A 10 36.77 -30.60 20.07
C GLY A 10 37.48 -30.26 18.76
N LEU A 11 36.83 -29.34 18.03
CA LEU A 11 37.23 -28.58 16.84
C LEU A 11 36.49 -28.97 15.54
N LYS A 12 35.64 -28.01 15.15
CA LYS A 12 34.92 -27.77 13.90
C LYS A 12 35.49 -28.39 12.62
N THR A 13 34.62 -29.10 11.89
CA THR A 13 34.22 -28.82 10.50
C THR A 13 33.06 -29.75 10.17
N ASP A 14 31.85 -29.21 9.98
CA ASP A 14 30.74 -30.01 9.47
C ASP A 14 31.00 -30.32 7.98
N VAL A 15 31.44 -31.55 7.74
CA VAL A 15 31.37 -32.23 6.44
C VAL A 15 29.93 -32.71 6.28
N ILE A 16 29.14 -32.02 5.46
CA ILE A 16 27.87 -32.56 4.99
C ILE A 16 28.18 -33.49 3.81
N LEU A 17 28.24 -34.79 4.10
CA LEU A 17 28.10 -35.85 3.09
C LEU A 17 26.59 -36.05 2.82
N SER A 18 26.08 -35.41 1.77
CA SER A 18 24.83 -35.86 1.16
C SER A 18 25.15 -36.89 0.08
N THR A 19 24.47 -38.03 0.16
CA THR A 19 24.48 -39.14 -0.80
C THR A 19 24.67 -38.70 -2.25
N ILE A 20 25.65 -39.31 -2.93
CA ILE A 20 25.91 -39.16 -4.35
C ILE A 20 24.64 -39.56 -5.12
N THR A 21 23.85 -38.57 -5.54
CA THR A 21 23.08 -38.66 -6.78
C THR A 21 24.01 -38.23 -7.91
N HIS A 22 23.97 -38.98 -9.01
CA HIS A 22 25.00 -39.00 -10.05
C HIS A 22 25.47 -37.62 -10.57
N PRO A 23 26.79 -37.42 -10.79
CA PRO A 23 27.36 -36.21 -11.43
C PRO A 23 26.77 -35.85 -12.81
N LEU A 24 26.10 -36.81 -13.47
CA LEU A 24 25.50 -36.64 -14.80
C LEU A 24 24.19 -35.83 -14.78
N GLU A 25 23.44 -35.80 -13.67
CA GLU A 25 22.14 -35.06 -13.61
C GLU A 25 22.32 -33.55 -13.38
N PHE A 26 23.33 -33.15 -12.61
CA PHE A 26 23.60 -31.73 -12.32
C PHE A 26 24.08 -30.97 -13.56
N GLY A 27 24.92 -31.61 -14.39
CA GLY A 27 25.37 -31.06 -15.67
C GLY A 27 24.21 -30.82 -16.64
N ARG A 28 23.28 -31.78 -16.72
CA ARG A 28 22.12 -31.71 -17.62
C ARG A 28 21.17 -30.55 -17.26
N ARG A 29 20.95 -30.28 -15.97
CA ARG A 29 20.07 -29.18 -15.52
C ARG A 29 20.66 -27.80 -15.82
N ALA A 30 21.98 -27.63 -15.62
CA ALA A 30 22.67 -26.38 -15.93
C ALA A 30 22.71 -26.11 -17.44
N GLU A 31 22.96 -27.15 -18.25
CA GLU A 31 22.94 -27.08 -19.71
C GLU A 31 21.55 -26.67 -20.23
N LEU A 32 20.49 -27.31 -19.74
CA LEU A 32 19.11 -26.95 -20.08
C LEU A 32 18.76 -25.50 -19.69
N MET A 33 19.27 -25.01 -18.56
CA MET A 33 19.10 -23.60 -18.16
C MET A 33 19.82 -22.64 -19.12
N MET A 34 21.04 -22.96 -19.55
CA MET A 34 21.77 -22.15 -20.54
C MET A 34 21.05 -22.13 -21.90
N MET A 35 20.57 -23.29 -22.37
CA MET A 35 19.77 -23.38 -23.60
C MET A 35 18.48 -22.56 -23.50
N THR A 36 17.82 -22.60 -22.34
CA THR A 36 16.60 -21.81 -22.08
C THR A 36 16.90 -20.31 -22.13
N ILE A 37 17.99 -19.85 -21.51
CA ILE A 37 18.39 -18.43 -21.53
C ILE A 37 18.69 -17.98 -22.95
N ALA A 38 19.44 -18.78 -23.73
CA ALA A 38 19.75 -18.47 -25.11
C ALA A 38 18.50 -18.35 -25.99
N ASP A 39 17.54 -19.27 -25.85
CA ASP A 39 16.29 -19.25 -26.61
C ASP A 39 15.39 -18.06 -26.20
N VAL A 40 15.33 -17.71 -24.91
CA VAL A 40 14.66 -16.49 -24.45
C VAL A 40 15.27 -15.25 -25.09
N ILE A 41 16.61 -15.16 -25.16
CA ILE A 41 17.31 -14.01 -25.76
C ILE A 41 17.04 -13.92 -27.25
N ASN A 42 17.08 -15.03 -27.98
CA ASN A 42 16.78 -15.04 -29.42
C ASN A 42 15.39 -14.50 -29.71
N GLN A 43 14.38 -14.95 -28.94
CA GLN A 43 13.00 -14.44 -29.08
C GLN A 43 12.88 -12.95 -28.75
N LEU A 44 13.70 -12.42 -27.82
CA LEU A 44 13.74 -10.98 -27.52
C LEU A 44 14.41 -10.17 -28.62
N VAL A 45 15.45 -10.72 -29.26
CA VAL A 45 16.15 -10.11 -30.39
C VAL A 45 15.23 -10.05 -31.60
N GLU A 46 14.60 -11.18 -31.97
CA GLU A 46 13.63 -11.24 -33.07
C GLU A 46 12.50 -10.24 -32.89
N ALA A 47 11.87 -10.22 -31.70
CA ALA A 47 10.80 -9.27 -31.40
C ALA A 47 11.28 -7.80 -31.50
N HIS A 48 12.51 -7.51 -31.11
CA HIS A 48 13.07 -6.16 -31.23
C HIS A 48 13.32 -5.75 -32.68
N GLU A 49 13.86 -6.65 -33.50
CA GLU A 49 14.11 -6.42 -34.92
C GLU A 49 12.81 -6.26 -35.72
N GLU A 50 11.77 -7.01 -35.34
CA GLU A 50 10.43 -6.90 -35.92
C GLU A 50 9.60 -5.75 -35.36
N GLY A 51 10.10 -5.03 -34.34
CA GLY A 51 9.37 -3.95 -33.68
C GLY A 51 8.11 -4.39 -32.92
N LYS A 52 8.03 -5.67 -32.52
CA LYS A 52 6.89 -6.24 -31.80
C LYS A 52 7.07 -6.14 -30.29
N ASP A 53 5.98 -5.85 -29.59
CA ASP A 53 5.94 -5.93 -28.13
C ASP A 53 5.83 -7.39 -27.67
N ILE A 54 6.71 -7.79 -26.75
CA ILE A 54 6.79 -9.16 -26.24
C ILE A 54 6.73 -9.20 -24.72
N ASN A 55 5.93 -10.11 -24.17
CA ASN A 55 5.82 -10.32 -22.73
C ASN A 55 6.91 -11.29 -22.25
N LEU A 56 7.92 -10.76 -21.55
CA LEU A 56 9.05 -11.55 -21.05
C LEU A 56 8.65 -12.73 -20.18
N ASN A 57 7.65 -12.58 -19.30
CA ASN A 57 7.22 -13.68 -18.42
C ASN A 57 6.59 -14.82 -19.23
N LYS A 58 5.75 -14.49 -20.23
CA LYS A 58 5.15 -15.49 -21.12
C LYS A 58 6.22 -16.26 -21.90
N VAL A 59 7.24 -15.57 -22.40
CA VAL A 59 8.40 -16.19 -23.08
C VAL A 59 9.15 -17.10 -22.12
N LYS A 60 9.53 -16.61 -20.94
CA LYS A 60 10.23 -17.41 -19.91
C LYS A 60 9.46 -18.67 -19.54
N THR A 61 8.15 -18.57 -19.29
CA THR A 61 7.32 -19.72 -18.92
C THR A 61 7.23 -20.73 -20.05
N LYS A 62 6.95 -20.28 -21.28
CA LYS A 62 6.85 -21.16 -22.46
C LYS A 62 8.17 -21.86 -22.75
N THR A 63 9.29 -21.12 -22.72
CA THR A 63 10.62 -21.67 -22.99
C THR A 63 11.08 -22.60 -21.87
N SER A 64 10.83 -22.28 -20.60
CA SER A 64 11.17 -23.18 -19.48
C SER A 64 10.39 -24.50 -19.55
N ALA A 65 9.10 -24.44 -19.91
CA ALA A 65 8.28 -25.63 -20.13
C ALA A 65 8.79 -26.48 -21.32
N LYS A 66 9.23 -25.83 -22.42
CA LYS A 66 9.84 -26.51 -23.58
C LYS A 66 11.09 -27.32 -23.20
N TYR A 67 11.90 -26.82 -22.28
CA TYR A 67 13.12 -27.51 -21.80
C TYR A 67 12.91 -28.34 -20.53
N GLY A 68 11.67 -28.49 -20.05
CA GLY A 68 11.33 -29.31 -18.88
C GLY A 68 11.88 -28.77 -17.56
N LEU A 69 12.12 -27.46 -17.45
CA LEU A 69 12.62 -26.84 -16.22
C LEU A 69 11.48 -26.53 -15.23
N GLU A 70 11.65 -26.97 -13.98
CA GLU A 70 10.76 -26.63 -12.86
C GLU A 70 10.84 -25.14 -12.47
N SER A 71 11.96 -24.49 -12.77
CA SER A 71 12.26 -23.10 -12.39
C SER A 71 12.60 -22.26 -13.61
N MET A 72 12.05 -21.04 -13.68
CA MET A 72 12.34 -20.09 -14.75
C MET A 72 13.72 -19.42 -14.60
N PRO A 73 14.38 -19.02 -15.71
CA PRO A 73 15.64 -18.28 -15.65
C PRO A 73 15.49 -16.92 -14.96
N ARG A 74 16.50 -16.50 -14.19
CA ARG A 74 16.46 -15.20 -13.50
C ARG A 74 16.71 -14.07 -14.50
N LEU A 75 16.15 -12.89 -14.23
CA LEU A 75 16.34 -11.71 -15.08
C LEU A 75 17.82 -11.31 -15.18
N VAL A 76 18.59 -11.47 -14.10
CA VAL A 76 20.02 -11.18 -14.06
C VAL A 76 20.82 -12.07 -15.02
N ASP A 77 20.45 -13.36 -15.13
CA ASP A 77 21.13 -14.31 -16.01
C ASP A 77 20.82 -14.00 -17.48
N ILE A 78 19.56 -13.61 -17.78
CA ILE A 78 19.16 -13.14 -19.11
C ILE A 78 19.93 -11.87 -19.49
N ILE A 79 20.00 -10.88 -18.60
CA ILE A 79 20.74 -9.62 -18.83
C ILE A 79 22.23 -9.89 -19.06
N ALA A 80 22.83 -10.80 -18.29
CA ALA A 80 24.24 -11.17 -18.41
C ALA A 80 24.54 -11.80 -19.78
N ALA A 81 23.61 -12.61 -20.30
CA ALA A 81 23.75 -13.31 -21.57
C ALA A 81 23.34 -12.49 -22.80
N VAL A 82 22.79 -11.27 -22.65
CA VAL A 82 22.44 -10.41 -23.81
C VAL A 82 23.69 -10.11 -24.65
N PRO A 83 23.66 -10.37 -25.97
CA PRO A 83 24.80 -10.10 -26.85
C PRO A 83 25.21 -8.62 -26.83
N PRO A 84 26.52 -8.31 -26.89
CA PRO A 84 27.03 -6.93 -26.79
C PRO A 84 26.36 -5.92 -27.72
N GLN A 85 26.05 -6.34 -28.95
CA GLN A 85 25.42 -5.53 -29.99
C GLN A 85 23.98 -5.12 -29.66
N TYR A 86 23.22 -5.97 -28.96
CA TYR A 86 21.83 -5.66 -28.57
C TYR A 86 21.74 -5.06 -27.16
N ARG A 87 22.86 -5.01 -26.42
CA ARG A 87 22.88 -4.53 -25.04
C ARG A 87 22.31 -3.12 -24.89
N ARG A 88 22.63 -2.20 -25.81
CA ARG A 88 22.12 -0.82 -25.79
C ARG A 88 20.60 -0.72 -25.99
N ALA A 89 20.00 -1.67 -26.72
CA ALA A 89 18.56 -1.64 -27.02
C ALA A 89 17.73 -2.48 -26.03
N LEU A 90 18.21 -3.68 -25.70
CA LEU A 90 17.46 -4.64 -24.87
C LEU A 90 17.67 -4.42 -23.38
N VAL A 91 18.89 -4.09 -22.91
CA VAL A 91 19.12 -3.94 -21.46
C VAL A 91 18.31 -2.80 -20.84
N PRO A 92 18.15 -1.62 -21.47
CA PRO A 92 17.24 -0.60 -20.95
C PRO A 92 15.79 -1.08 -20.85
N LYS A 93 15.29 -1.85 -21.83
CA LYS A 93 13.92 -2.41 -21.83
C LYS A 93 13.74 -3.52 -20.79
N LEU A 94 14.75 -4.35 -20.59
CA LEU A 94 14.77 -5.42 -19.58
C LEU A 94 14.94 -4.86 -18.15
N LYS A 95 15.62 -3.72 -18.01
CA LYS A 95 15.73 -2.95 -16.77
C LYS A 95 14.57 -1.97 -16.56
N ALA A 96 13.78 -1.68 -17.61
CA ALA A 96 12.68 -0.75 -17.55
C ALA A 96 11.65 -1.26 -16.54
N LYS A 97 11.32 -0.40 -15.59
CA LYS A 97 10.52 -0.70 -14.41
C LYS A 97 9.05 -0.78 -14.85
N PRO A 98 8.34 -1.91 -14.68
CA PRO A 98 6.88 -1.87 -14.59
C PRO A 98 6.53 -0.95 -13.42
N ILE A 99 5.56 -0.06 -13.62
CA ILE A 99 5.03 0.82 -12.57
C ILE A 99 4.61 -0.03 -11.36
N ARG A 100 4.93 0.45 -10.14
CA ARG A 100 4.67 -0.19 -8.82
C ARG A 100 3.45 -1.13 -8.86
N THR A 101 3.73 -2.44 -8.82
CA THR A 101 2.73 -3.53 -8.72
C THR A 101 1.57 -3.41 -9.71
N ALA A 102 1.83 -3.52 -11.01
CA ALA A 102 0.77 -3.85 -11.99
C ALA A 102 0.10 -5.23 -11.73
N SER A 103 0.52 -6.02 -10.74
CA SER A 103 -0.16 -7.27 -10.34
C SER A 103 -1.26 -7.08 -9.30
N GLY A 104 -1.37 -5.92 -8.66
CA GLY A 104 -2.45 -5.61 -7.71
C GLY A 104 -3.73 -5.21 -8.45
N PRO A 105 -4.92 -5.68 -8.03
CA PRO A 105 -6.18 -5.24 -8.62
C PRO A 105 -6.34 -3.70 -8.64
N THR A 106 -5.74 -2.99 -7.69
CA THR A 106 -5.81 -1.53 -7.61
C THR A 106 -4.98 -0.82 -8.68
N SER A 107 -3.72 -1.19 -8.89
CA SER A 107 -2.90 -0.59 -9.96
C SER A 107 -3.45 -0.90 -11.34
N MET A 108 -3.99 -2.10 -11.57
CA MET A 108 -4.64 -2.44 -12.84
C MET A 108 -5.90 -1.60 -13.10
N ARG A 109 -6.68 -1.31 -12.06
CA ARG A 109 -7.83 -0.38 -12.16
C ARG A 109 -7.36 1.03 -12.49
N ALA A 110 -6.31 1.51 -11.84
CA ALA A 110 -5.76 2.84 -12.11
C ALA A 110 -5.28 2.98 -13.57
N ILE A 111 -4.54 1.99 -14.09
CA ILE A 111 -4.07 1.96 -15.48
C ILE A 111 -5.24 1.99 -16.47
N ARG A 112 -6.28 1.16 -16.24
CA ARG A 112 -7.47 1.12 -17.10
C ARG A 112 -8.23 2.45 -17.13
N ALA A 113 -8.27 3.14 -15.99
CA ALA A 113 -8.86 4.46 -15.87
C ALA A 113 -7.91 5.60 -16.29
N ARG A 114 -6.72 5.29 -16.81
CA ARG A 114 -5.67 6.28 -17.16
C ARG A 114 -5.35 7.25 -16.01
N TYR A 115 -5.41 6.75 -14.78
CA TYR A 115 -5.22 7.53 -13.55
C TYR A 115 -6.23 8.67 -13.35
N ASP A 116 -7.37 8.66 -14.04
CA ASP A 116 -8.46 9.60 -13.80
C ASP A 116 -9.09 9.33 -12.40
N PRO A 117 -9.06 10.31 -11.48
CA PRO A 117 -9.56 10.13 -10.11
C PRO A 117 -11.08 9.93 -10.03
N TYR A 118 -11.84 10.57 -10.92
CA TYR A 118 -13.30 10.48 -10.95
C TYR A 118 -13.71 9.08 -11.40
N LEU A 119 -13.17 8.60 -12.52
CA LEU A 119 -13.47 7.27 -13.07
C LEU A 119 -13.02 6.15 -12.13
N GLN A 120 -11.84 6.26 -11.52
CA GLN A 120 -11.37 5.27 -10.54
C GLN A 120 -12.35 5.13 -9.37
N THR A 121 -12.83 6.26 -8.85
CA THR A 121 -13.77 6.29 -7.74
C THR A 121 -15.12 5.71 -8.14
N ARG A 122 -15.71 6.20 -9.24
CA ARG A 122 -17.02 5.73 -9.73
C ARG A 122 -17.04 4.23 -10.00
N HIS A 123 -16.06 3.72 -10.75
CA HIS A 123 -15.98 2.29 -11.05
C HIS A 123 -15.83 1.44 -9.79
N ARG A 124 -15.08 1.91 -8.78
CA ARG A 124 -14.90 1.15 -7.54
C ARG A 124 -16.17 1.14 -6.69
N VAL A 125 -16.84 2.28 -6.57
CA VAL A 125 -18.11 2.39 -5.83
C VAL A 125 -19.18 1.52 -6.47
N GLU A 126 -19.33 1.58 -7.80
CA GLU A 126 -20.31 0.76 -8.53
C GLU A 126 -20.00 -0.73 -8.44
N GLN A 127 -18.72 -1.11 -8.56
CA GLN A 127 -18.30 -2.50 -8.36
C GLN A 127 -18.69 -3.02 -6.96
N LEU A 128 -18.46 -2.24 -5.90
CA LEU A 128 -18.80 -2.63 -4.54
C LEU A 128 -20.32 -2.77 -4.35
N LYS A 129 -21.11 -1.86 -4.93
CA LYS A 129 -22.58 -1.96 -4.94
C LYS A 129 -23.06 -3.24 -5.64
N GLN A 130 -22.48 -3.58 -6.78
CA GLN A 130 -22.82 -4.80 -7.53
C GLN A 130 -22.50 -6.09 -6.75
N LEU A 131 -21.46 -6.05 -5.92
CA LEU A 131 -21.10 -7.14 -5.00
C LEU A 131 -21.98 -7.18 -3.73
N GLY A 132 -22.94 -6.25 -3.58
CA GLY A 132 -23.86 -6.18 -2.44
C GLY A 132 -23.31 -5.46 -1.20
N HIS A 133 -22.18 -4.76 -1.31
CA HIS A 133 -21.65 -3.97 -0.20
C HIS A 133 -22.37 -2.61 -0.09
N SER A 134 -22.71 -2.19 1.13
CA SER A 134 -23.09 -0.80 1.39
C SER A 134 -21.88 0.12 1.14
N VAL A 135 -22.15 1.25 0.50
CA VAL A 135 -21.16 2.30 0.22
C VAL A 135 -21.68 3.65 0.69
N ASP A 136 -22.47 3.67 1.76
CA ASP A 136 -23.00 4.91 2.35
C ASP A 136 -21.88 5.75 2.99
N LYS A 137 -20.79 5.09 3.38
CA LYS A 137 -19.59 5.68 3.98
C LYS A 137 -18.36 5.17 3.23
N VAL A 138 -17.56 6.08 2.73
CA VAL A 138 -16.36 5.80 1.94
C VAL A 138 -15.17 6.54 2.56
N GLU A 139 -14.09 5.82 2.79
CA GLU A 139 -12.79 6.39 3.13
C GLU A 139 -11.87 6.24 1.92
N PHE A 140 -11.22 7.34 1.51
CA PHE A 140 -10.23 7.32 0.44
C PHE A 140 -8.83 7.06 0.98
N ILE A 141 -8.00 6.40 0.17
CA ILE A 141 -6.56 6.27 0.41
C ILE A 141 -5.84 6.71 -0.88
N VAL A 142 -5.15 7.85 -0.82
CA VAL A 142 -4.34 8.38 -1.90
C VAL A 142 -2.93 7.80 -1.77
N MET A 143 -2.68 6.78 -2.57
CA MET A 143 -1.41 6.04 -2.57
C MET A 143 -0.41 6.60 -3.57
N GLY A 144 0.88 6.48 -3.26
CA GLY A 144 1.98 6.86 -4.16
C GLY A 144 3.16 7.49 -3.44
N GLY A 145 2.94 8.08 -2.26
CA GLY A 145 3.96 8.63 -1.37
C GLY A 145 4.53 9.99 -1.77
N THR A 146 4.26 10.48 -2.98
CA THR A 146 4.77 11.78 -3.48
C THR A 146 3.68 12.71 -3.98
N PHE A 147 2.42 12.45 -3.62
CA PHE A 147 1.28 13.26 -4.07
C PHE A 147 1.46 14.75 -3.76
N MET A 148 1.96 15.07 -2.57
CA MET A 148 2.20 16.45 -2.14
C MET A 148 3.34 17.15 -2.87
N ALA A 149 4.19 16.42 -3.59
CA ALA A 149 5.25 16.97 -4.42
C ALA A 149 4.77 17.42 -5.82
N LEU A 150 3.53 17.07 -6.19
CA LEU A 150 2.93 17.45 -7.46
C LEU A 150 2.46 18.91 -7.43
N ALA A 151 2.26 19.48 -8.62
CA ALA A 151 1.77 20.84 -8.80
C ALA A 151 0.41 21.06 -8.12
N GLU A 152 0.18 22.26 -7.59
CA GLU A 152 -1.03 22.57 -6.82
C GLU A 152 -2.31 22.38 -7.63
N GLU A 153 -2.28 22.74 -8.92
CA GLU A 153 -3.39 22.59 -9.85
C GLU A 153 -3.76 21.12 -10.05
N TYR A 154 -2.76 20.24 -10.10
CA TYR A 154 -3.01 18.81 -10.21
C TYR A 154 -3.59 18.25 -8.91
N ARG A 155 -3.07 18.68 -7.75
CA ARG A 155 -3.58 18.25 -6.44
C ARG A 155 -5.03 18.70 -6.24
N ASP A 156 -5.36 19.95 -6.59
CA ASP A 156 -6.74 20.45 -6.58
C ASP A 156 -7.63 19.62 -7.51
N TYR A 157 -7.24 19.48 -8.79
CA TYR A 157 -7.98 18.65 -9.75
C TYR A 157 -8.23 17.25 -9.20
N PHE A 158 -7.22 16.62 -8.61
CA PHE A 158 -7.31 15.26 -8.12
C PHE A 158 -8.32 15.14 -6.97
N ILE A 159 -8.15 15.94 -5.91
CA ILE A 159 -9.00 15.91 -4.71
C ILE A 159 -10.44 16.31 -5.03
N ARG A 160 -10.62 17.35 -5.85
CA ARG A 160 -11.93 17.83 -6.30
C ARG A 160 -12.73 16.69 -6.94
N ASN A 161 -12.10 15.94 -7.84
CA ASN A 161 -12.72 14.82 -8.53
C ASN A 161 -13.03 13.61 -7.63
N LEU A 162 -12.30 13.41 -6.52
CA LEU A 162 -12.66 12.40 -5.51
C LEU A 162 -13.99 12.74 -4.84
N HIS A 163 -14.15 14.00 -4.43
CA HIS A 163 -15.38 14.51 -3.82
C HIS A 163 -16.55 14.52 -4.80
N ASP A 164 -16.31 15.00 -6.02
CA ASP A 164 -17.30 15.09 -7.10
C ASP A 164 -17.83 13.70 -7.51
N ALA A 165 -16.97 12.68 -7.54
CA ALA A 165 -17.39 11.32 -7.84
C ALA A 165 -18.40 10.74 -6.83
N LEU A 166 -18.34 11.19 -5.57
CA LEU A 166 -19.31 10.81 -4.54
C LEU A 166 -20.53 11.72 -4.52
N SER A 167 -20.37 13.02 -4.76
CA SER A 167 -21.48 13.99 -4.70
C SER A 167 -22.34 14.01 -5.96
N GLY A 168 -21.77 13.64 -7.11
CA GLY A 168 -22.38 13.80 -8.43
C GLY A 168 -22.36 15.25 -8.95
N HIS A 169 -21.71 16.17 -8.22
CA HIS A 169 -21.51 17.57 -8.65
C HIS A 169 -20.25 17.70 -9.50
N THR A 170 -20.14 18.79 -10.26
CA THR A 170 -18.92 19.17 -10.97
C THR A 170 -18.45 20.50 -10.40
N SER A 171 -17.37 20.47 -9.62
CA SER A 171 -16.86 21.65 -8.91
C SER A 171 -15.78 22.38 -9.72
N ASN A 172 -15.49 23.63 -9.39
CA ASN A 172 -14.37 24.40 -9.95
C ASN A 172 -13.16 24.54 -9.00
N SER A 173 -13.32 24.12 -7.75
CA SER A 173 -12.26 24.13 -6.72
C SER A 173 -12.51 23.04 -5.69
N VAL A 174 -11.47 22.65 -4.94
CA VAL A 174 -11.64 21.74 -3.80
C VAL A 174 -12.61 22.29 -2.75
N ALA A 175 -12.58 23.59 -2.48
CA ALA A 175 -13.46 24.20 -1.48
C ALA A 175 -14.95 24.03 -1.84
N GLU A 176 -15.30 24.17 -3.12
CA GLU A 176 -16.64 23.89 -3.63
C GLU A 176 -16.97 22.39 -3.50
N ALA A 177 -16.06 21.51 -3.92
CA ALA A 177 -16.27 20.07 -3.89
C ALA A 177 -16.50 19.53 -2.48
N VAL A 178 -15.74 20.01 -1.50
CA VAL A 178 -15.90 19.69 -0.07
C VAL A 178 -17.30 20.11 0.42
N ARG A 179 -17.75 21.32 0.05
CA ARG A 179 -19.07 21.84 0.45
C ARG A 179 -20.21 20.99 -0.09
N TYR A 180 -20.13 20.55 -1.35
CA TYR A 180 -21.15 19.67 -1.96
C TYR A 180 -21.03 18.23 -1.45
N SER A 181 -19.82 17.72 -1.24
CA SER A 181 -19.57 16.37 -0.71
C SER A 181 -20.17 16.16 0.68
N GLU A 182 -20.18 17.20 1.52
CA GLU A 182 -20.81 17.16 2.84
C GLU A 182 -22.32 16.81 2.76
N ARG A 183 -22.99 17.23 1.68
CA ARG A 183 -24.41 16.98 1.41
C ARG A 183 -24.67 15.70 0.63
N SER A 184 -23.63 15.01 0.15
CA SER A 184 -23.78 13.77 -0.62
C SER A 184 -24.49 12.67 0.18
N ASN A 185 -25.25 11.80 -0.49
CA ASN A 185 -25.78 10.58 0.14
C ASN A 185 -24.64 9.61 0.52
N THR A 186 -23.63 9.50 -0.33
CA THR A 186 -22.42 8.72 -0.05
C THR A 186 -21.40 9.61 0.64
N LYS A 187 -21.17 9.35 1.93
CA LYS A 187 -20.34 10.18 2.81
C LYS A 187 -18.86 9.86 2.66
N CYS A 188 -18.06 10.87 2.31
CA CYS A 188 -16.61 10.81 2.48
C CYS A 188 -16.29 10.92 3.99
N VAL A 189 -15.97 9.80 4.64
CA VAL A 189 -15.70 9.76 6.09
C VAL A 189 -14.24 10.03 6.44
N GLY A 190 -13.35 10.03 5.45
CA GLY A 190 -11.95 10.37 5.62
C GLY A 190 -11.18 10.25 4.32
N ILE A 191 -10.05 10.95 4.26
CA ILE A 191 -9.04 10.78 3.21
C ILE A 191 -7.72 10.50 3.93
N THR A 192 -7.09 9.39 3.57
CA THR A 192 -5.72 9.06 3.96
C THR A 192 -4.78 9.48 2.83
N ILE A 193 -3.74 10.27 3.13
CA ILE A 193 -2.72 10.66 2.15
C ILE A 193 -1.37 10.06 2.54
N GLU A 194 -0.80 9.26 1.64
CA GLU A 194 0.59 8.81 1.77
C GLU A 194 1.55 9.91 1.35
N THR A 195 2.56 10.18 2.19
CA THR A 195 3.56 11.19 1.89
C THR A 195 4.93 10.81 2.46
N ARG A 196 5.95 11.59 2.05
CA ARG A 196 7.28 11.54 2.64
C ARG A 196 7.37 12.50 3.84
N PRO A 197 8.25 12.24 4.83
CA PRO A 197 8.44 13.11 5.99
C PRO A 197 8.73 14.58 5.62
N ASP A 198 9.48 14.82 4.55
CA ASP A 198 9.87 16.15 4.06
C ASP A 198 8.72 16.93 3.39
N TYR A 199 7.60 16.27 3.10
CA TYR A 199 6.38 16.89 2.58
C TYR A 199 5.27 17.03 3.65
N CYS A 200 5.67 17.14 4.93
CA CYS A 200 4.77 17.39 6.07
C CYS A 200 4.97 18.79 6.72
N LEU A 201 5.50 19.76 5.98
CA LEU A 201 5.61 21.15 6.44
C LEU A 201 4.23 21.78 6.68
N LYS A 202 4.17 22.84 7.49
CA LYS A 202 2.92 23.54 7.86
C LYS A 202 2.02 23.83 6.66
N ARG A 203 2.58 24.34 5.55
CA ARG A 203 1.82 24.60 4.31
C ARG A 203 1.14 23.34 3.74
N HIS A 204 1.84 22.21 3.73
CA HIS A 204 1.32 20.95 3.20
C HIS A 204 0.24 20.40 4.13
N LEU A 205 0.42 20.52 5.46
CA LEU A 205 -0.59 20.09 6.42
C LEU A 205 -1.88 20.93 6.30
N SER A 206 -1.75 22.24 6.08
CA SER A 206 -2.89 23.12 5.80
C SER A 206 -3.62 22.72 4.51
N ASP A 207 -2.90 22.42 3.43
CA ASP A 207 -3.49 21.91 2.19
C ASP A 207 -4.27 20.61 2.43
N MET A 208 -3.68 19.66 3.14
CA MET A 208 -4.32 18.38 3.44
C MET A 208 -5.60 18.54 4.27
N LEU A 209 -5.58 19.42 5.28
CA LEU A 209 -6.79 19.73 6.05
C LEU A 209 -7.89 20.31 5.15
N ASN A 210 -7.53 21.21 4.23
CA ASN A 210 -8.46 21.79 3.26
C ASN A 210 -8.99 20.75 2.26
N TYR A 211 -8.19 19.73 1.94
CA TYR A 211 -8.60 18.60 1.11
C TYR A 211 -9.59 17.67 1.82
N GLY A 212 -9.81 17.81 3.13
CA GLY A 212 -10.60 16.86 3.92
C GLY A 212 -9.82 15.62 4.37
N CYS A 213 -8.48 15.70 4.36
CA CYS A 213 -7.60 14.67 4.90
C CYS A 213 -7.76 14.55 6.41
N THR A 214 -7.88 13.31 6.90
CA THR A 214 -8.03 12.99 8.32
C THR A 214 -6.92 12.08 8.83
N ARG A 215 -6.15 11.46 7.93
CA ARG A 215 -5.02 10.58 8.27
C ARG A 215 -3.87 10.76 7.29
N LEU A 216 -2.65 10.82 7.80
CA LEU A 216 -1.44 10.78 6.99
C LEU A 216 -0.70 9.48 7.24
N GLU A 217 -0.17 8.88 6.18
CA GLU A 217 0.75 7.75 6.27
C GLU A 217 2.14 8.20 5.81
N ILE A 218 3.10 8.18 6.73
CA ILE A 218 4.46 8.65 6.49
C ILE A 218 5.37 7.44 6.27
N GLY A 219 6.03 7.42 5.12
CA GLY A 219 7.05 6.42 4.81
C GLY A 219 8.37 6.66 5.57
N VAL A 220 8.40 6.47 6.89
CA VAL A 220 9.63 6.56 7.73
C VAL A 220 10.62 5.44 7.41
N GLN A 221 10.11 4.21 7.40
CA GLN A 221 10.80 2.98 6.97
C GLN A 221 11.92 2.49 7.87
N SER A 222 12.81 3.37 8.33
CA SER A 222 13.85 3.10 9.31
C SER A 222 14.01 4.31 10.21
N VAL A 223 14.30 4.07 11.48
CA VAL A 223 14.69 5.11 12.45
C VAL A 223 16.22 5.22 12.59
N TYR A 224 16.96 4.34 11.92
CA TYR A 224 18.42 4.36 11.90
C TYR A 224 18.93 5.23 10.75
N GLU A 225 19.73 6.24 11.09
CA GLU A 225 20.24 7.27 10.16
C GLU A 225 21.15 6.70 9.07
N ASP A 226 22.00 5.73 9.42
CA ASP A 226 22.87 5.03 8.48
C ASP A 226 22.04 4.28 7.41
N VAL A 227 21.01 3.55 7.83
CA VAL A 227 20.09 2.88 6.90
C VAL A 227 19.36 3.90 6.02
N ALA A 228 18.85 5.00 6.60
CA ALA A 228 18.15 6.03 5.83
C ALA A 228 19.05 6.70 4.78
N ARG A 229 20.31 7.00 5.15
CA ARG A 229 21.31 7.59 4.27
C ARG A 229 21.77 6.63 3.18
N ASP A 230 22.12 5.40 3.55
CA ASP A 230 22.78 4.45 2.65
C ASP A 230 21.78 3.82 1.67
N THR A 231 20.48 3.78 2.03
CA THR A 231 19.42 3.25 1.16
C THR A 231 18.86 4.26 0.15
N ASN A 232 19.40 5.49 0.09
CA ASN A 232 18.97 6.66 -0.70
C ASN A 232 18.03 6.32 -1.87
N ARG A 233 16.73 6.33 -1.56
CA ARG A 233 15.74 5.50 -2.25
C ARG A 233 15.41 5.98 -3.65
N ASP A 234 16.06 5.37 -4.63
CA ASP A 234 15.57 5.29 -6.01
C ASP A 234 15.45 3.82 -6.48
N ILE A 235 15.06 2.94 -5.55
CA ILE A 235 14.90 1.51 -5.80
C ILE A 235 13.43 1.20 -6.12
N PRO A 236 13.11 0.80 -7.35
CA PRO A 236 11.87 0.08 -7.64
C PRO A 236 12.05 -1.34 -7.15
N MET A 237 10.99 -1.90 -6.58
CA MET A 237 10.89 -3.35 -6.51
C MET A 237 10.92 -3.92 -7.93
N PRO A 238 11.95 -4.67 -8.34
CA PRO A 238 11.72 -5.73 -9.29
C PRO A 238 10.82 -6.76 -8.58
N LEU A 239 10.04 -7.52 -9.35
CA LEU A 239 9.42 -8.76 -8.90
C LEU A 239 10.34 -9.48 -7.88
N VAL A 240 9.81 -9.75 -6.69
CA VAL A 240 10.52 -10.36 -5.54
C VAL A 240 11.41 -11.50 -6.04
N SER A 241 12.71 -11.26 -6.13
CA SER A 241 13.70 -12.27 -6.52
C SER A 241 14.19 -13.08 -5.31
N SER A 242 13.95 -12.54 -4.11
CA SER A 242 14.27 -13.10 -2.80
C SER A 242 13.48 -12.30 -1.74
N GLY A 243 13.21 -12.88 -0.58
CA GLY A 243 12.44 -12.26 0.48
C GLY A 243 11.31 -13.16 0.95
N VAL A 244 10.17 -12.56 1.30
CA VAL A 244 9.00 -13.29 1.81
C VAL A 244 8.45 -14.24 0.74
N GLU A 245 8.54 -15.55 1.00
CA GLU A 245 8.09 -16.61 0.09
C GLU A 245 6.57 -16.90 0.20
N HIS A 246 5.95 -16.49 1.30
CA HIS A 246 4.56 -16.82 1.63
C HIS A 246 3.67 -15.57 1.72
N GLY A 247 2.52 -15.59 1.05
CA GLY A 247 1.56 -14.47 1.07
C GLY A 247 0.71 -14.36 2.35
N ASN A 248 0.77 -15.36 3.23
CA ASN A 248 -0.04 -15.50 4.45
C ASN A 248 0.79 -15.28 5.73
N LEU A 249 1.72 -14.31 5.71
CA LEU A 249 2.60 -14.02 6.85
C LEU A 249 1.84 -13.72 8.14
N ARG A 250 0.64 -13.12 8.04
CA ARG A 250 -0.18 -12.80 9.21
C ARG A 250 -0.59 -14.05 9.96
N GLU A 251 -1.12 -15.07 9.26
CA GLU A 251 -1.51 -16.33 9.88
C GLU A 251 -0.30 -17.06 10.48
N LEU A 252 0.83 -17.07 9.77
CA LEU A 252 2.06 -17.70 10.25
C LEU A 252 2.60 -17.03 11.52
N ALA A 253 2.59 -15.71 11.59
CA ALA A 253 3.00 -14.97 12.77
C ALA A 253 2.09 -15.25 13.97
N LEU A 254 0.77 -15.26 13.77
CA LEU A 254 -0.20 -15.56 14.83
C LEU A 254 -0.07 -17.01 15.35
N ALA A 255 0.15 -17.98 14.46
CA ALA A 255 0.40 -19.36 14.85
C ALA A 255 1.68 -19.47 15.69
N ARG A 256 2.75 -18.81 15.27
CA ARG A 256 4.01 -18.80 16.01
C ARG A 256 3.88 -18.16 17.40
N MET A 257 3.13 -17.06 17.52
CA MET A 257 2.85 -16.44 18.82
C MET A 257 2.12 -17.39 19.76
N LYS A 258 1.14 -18.15 19.24
CA LYS A 258 0.41 -19.17 19.99
C LYS A 258 1.32 -20.28 20.51
N ASP A 259 2.25 -20.76 19.67
CA ASP A 259 3.25 -21.77 20.09
C ASP A 259 4.19 -21.26 21.19
N MET A 260 4.40 -19.93 21.24
CA MET A 260 5.18 -19.27 22.28
C MET A 260 4.35 -18.89 23.52
N GLY A 261 3.08 -19.30 23.58
CA GLY A 261 2.17 -18.97 24.69
C GLY A 261 1.86 -17.48 24.82
N THR A 262 2.02 -16.69 23.75
CA THR A 262 1.79 -15.24 23.74
C THR A 262 0.53 -14.90 22.93
N GLU A 263 -0.23 -13.92 23.41
CA GLU A 263 -1.44 -13.43 22.74
C GLU A 263 -1.19 -12.09 22.04
N CYS A 264 -1.73 -11.94 20.82
CA CYS A 264 -1.69 -10.67 20.09
C CYS A 264 -2.71 -9.68 20.69
N ARG A 265 -2.23 -8.66 21.41
CA ARG A 265 -3.08 -7.62 22.03
C ARG A 265 -3.33 -6.40 21.12
N ASP A 266 -3.11 -6.53 19.82
CA ASP A 266 -3.40 -5.49 18.83
C ASP A 266 -4.91 -5.22 18.77
N VAL A 267 -5.29 -3.93 18.76
CA VAL A 267 -6.68 -3.49 18.64
C VAL A 267 -7.35 -4.07 17.39
N ARG A 268 -6.62 -4.17 16.26
CA ARG A 268 -7.15 -4.75 15.01
C ARG A 268 -7.45 -6.24 15.10
N THR A 269 -6.81 -6.94 16.04
CA THR A 269 -7.08 -8.36 16.28
C THR A 269 -8.25 -8.54 17.26
N ARG A 270 -8.53 -7.52 18.07
CA ARG A 270 -9.54 -7.54 19.15
C ARG A 270 -10.87 -6.89 18.77
N GLU A 271 -10.96 -6.29 17.58
CA GLU A 271 -12.14 -5.57 17.10
C GLU A 271 -13.19 -6.44 16.37
N VAL A 272 -13.06 -7.77 16.41
CA VAL A 272 -13.92 -8.68 15.63
C VAL A 272 -15.39 -8.52 16.03
N GLY A 273 -16.24 -8.13 15.06
CA GLY A 273 -17.70 -8.23 15.21
C GLY A 273 -18.44 -7.02 15.80
N ILE A 274 -17.86 -5.80 15.79
CA ILE A 274 -18.47 -4.55 16.32
C ILE A 274 -19.76 -4.12 15.58
N GLN A 275 -20.33 -4.92 14.66
CA GLN A 275 -21.60 -4.59 14.00
C GLN A 275 -22.77 -4.37 14.99
N GLU A 276 -22.79 -5.07 16.12
CA GLU A 276 -23.86 -4.92 17.14
C GLU A 276 -23.72 -3.69 18.04
N ILE A 277 -22.56 -3.02 18.06
CA ILE A 277 -22.24 -1.96 19.02
C ILE A 277 -22.62 -0.56 18.51
N HIS A 278 -22.76 -0.41 17.18
CA HIS A 278 -23.12 0.87 16.55
C HIS A 278 -24.46 1.46 17.00
N HIS A 279 -25.34 0.66 17.62
CA HIS A 279 -26.68 1.08 18.07
C HIS A 279 -26.76 1.50 19.54
N LYS A 280 -25.67 1.37 20.32
CA LYS A 280 -25.70 1.60 21.77
C LYS A 280 -25.32 3.02 22.22
N GLY A 281 -25.16 3.97 21.29
CA GLY A 281 -24.90 5.37 21.64
C GLY A 281 -23.50 5.68 22.20
N PHE A 282 -22.57 4.71 22.18
CA PHE A 282 -21.20 4.88 22.70
C PHE A 282 -20.47 6.10 22.13
N GLY A 283 -20.70 6.45 20.86
CA GLY A 283 -20.10 7.65 20.27
C GLY A 283 -20.45 8.93 21.03
N MET A 284 -21.70 9.04 21.51
CA MET A 284 -22.12 10.20 22.31
C MET A 284 -21.50 10.17 23.71
N MET A 285 -21.50 9.01 24.37
CA MET A 285 -20.88 8.85 25.70
C MET A 285 -19.38 9.19 25.69
N LEU A 286 -18.66 8.77 24.63
CA LEU A 286 -17.24 9.08 24.47
C LEU A 286 -17.00 10.58 24.24
N MET A 287 -17.89 11.24 23.49
CA MET A 287 -17.79 12.70 23.30
C MET A 287 -18.09 13.47 24.59
N GLU A 288 -19.14 13.08 25.33
CA GLU A 288 -19.47 13.69 26.63
C GLU A 288 -18.30 13.56 27.61
N GLU A 289 -17.69 12.39 27.70
CA GLU A 289 -16.54 12.17 28.57
C GLU A 289 -15.30 12.93 28.09
N ALA A 290 -15.06 13.01 26.78
CA ALA A 290 -13.98 13.81 26.22
C ALA A 290 -14.16 15.31 26.51
N GLU A 291 -15.39 15.83 26.41
CA GLU A 291 -15.73 17.22 26.79
C GLU A 291 -15.49 17.46 28.28
N ARG A 292 -15.92 16.53 29.15
CA ARG A 292 -15.70 16.59 30.60
C ARG A 292 -14.21 16.65 30.94
N ILE A 293 -13.42 15.70 30.44
CA ILE A 293 -11.97 15.62 30.66
C ILE A 293 -11.27 16.89 30.15
N SER A 294 -11.64 17.35 28.95
CA SER A 294 -11.06 18.57 28.36
C SER A 294 -11.28 19.80 29.23
N ARG A 295 -12.47 19.91 29.84
CA ARG A 295 -12.83 21.03 30.71
C ARG A 295 -12.21 20.92 32.10
N GLU A 296 -12.36 19.76 32.76
CA GLU A 296 -12.05 19.59 34.18
C GLU A 296 -10.57 19.28 34.44
N GLU A 297 -9.95 18.49 33.56
CA GLU A 297 -8.59 18.00 33.77
C GLU A 297 -7.57 18.78 32.94
N HIS A 298 -7.92 19.16 31.71
CA HIS A 298 -7.05 19.95 30.84
C HIS A 298 -7.28 21.46 30.95
N GLY A 299 -8.35 21.93 31.60
CA GLY A 299 -8.69 23.35 31.69
C GLY A 299 -8.88 24.04 30.34
N SER A 300 -9.31 23.29 29.32
CA SER A 300 -9.48 23.79 27.95
C SER A 300 -10.80 24.54 27.82
N SER A 301 -10.79 25.68 27.13
CA SER A 301 -12.00 26.46 26.85
C SER A 301 -12.79 25.97 25.64
N LYS A 302 -12.16 25.17 24.78
CA LYS A 302 -12.68 24.78 23.48
C LYS A 302 -12.20 23.37 23.12
N LEU A 303 -13.07 22.58 22.50
CA LEU A 303 -12.72 21.28 21.92
C LEU A 303 -12.84 21.34 20.39
N ALA A 304 -11.82 20.82 19.69
CA ALA A 304 -11.77 20.78 18.24
C ALA A 304 -11.64 19.35 17.73
N VAL A 305 -12.48 18.97 16.77
CA VAL A 305 -12.54 17.64 16.17
C VAL A 305 -12.09 17.70 14.72
N ILE A 306 -11.13 16.84 14.37
CA ILE A 306 -10.74 16.56 12.98
C ILE A 306 -11.75 15.58 12.39
N SER A 307 -12.83 16.13 11.83
CA SER A 307 -13.94 15.37 11.28
C SER A 307 -13.79 15.18 9.77
N GLY A 308 -14.06 13.97 9.28
CA GLY A 308 -14.23 13.74 7.85
C GLY A 308 -15.43 14.51 7.31
N VAL A 309 -15.31 15.08 6.11
CA VAL A 309 -16.28 16.01 5.50
C VAL A 309 -17.72 15.50 5.57
N GLY A 310 -17.96 14.24 5.17
CA GLY A 310 -19.28 13.63 5.16
C GLY A 310 -19.88 13.36 6.56
N THR A 311 -19.09 13.50 7.63
CA THR A 311 -19.51 13.22 9.02
C THR A 311 -19.76 14.48 9.85
N ARG A 312 -19.46 15.68 9.33
CA ARG A 312 -19.61 16.95 10.08
C ARG A 312 -21.00 17.17 10.68
N ASN A 313 -22.05 16.77 9.96
CA ASN A 313 -23.43 16.85 10.45
C ASN A 313 -23.71 16.01 11.70
N TYR A 314 -22.93 14.97 11.98
CA TYR A 314 -23.01 14.22 13.24
C TYR A 314 -22.65 15.12 14.42
N TYR A 315 -21.53 15.84 14.31
CA TYR A 315 -21.04 16.75 15.35
C TYR A 315 -21.92 17.99 15.52
N ARG A 316 -22.52 18.51 14.43
CA ARG A 316 -23.49 19.61 14.54
C ARG A 316 -24.68 19.30 15.42
N LYS A 317 -25.15 18.05 15.40
CA LYS A 317 -26.25 17.61 16.29
C LYS A 317 -25.86 17.64 17.78
N MET A 318 -24.55 17.68 18.09
CA MET A 318 -24.00 17.77 19.44
C MET A 318 -23.59 19.20 19.83
N GLY A 319 -23.93 20.20 18.99
CA GLY A 319 -23.62 21.61 19.24
C GLY A 319 -22.24 22.07 18.76
N TYR A 320 -21.56 21.30 17.89
CA TYR A 320 -20.32 21.74 17.26
C TYR A 320 -20.59 22.59 16.02
N GLU A 321 -19.78 23.61 15.80
CA GLU A 321 -19.80 24.48 14.64
C GLU A 321 -18.54 24.30 13.79
N LEU A 322 -18.60 24.65 12.50
CA LEU A 322 -17.44 24.51 11.62
C LEU A 322 -16.56 25.77 11.74
N GLU A 323 -15.34 25.60 12.22
CA GLU A 323 -14.32 26.66 12.30
C GLU A 323 -13.09 26.22 11.49
N GLY A 324 -12.91 26.80 10.30
CA GLY A 324 -11.89 26.36 9.35
C GLY A 324 -12.09 24.88 8.96
N PRO A 325 -11.08 24.01 9.09
CA PRO A 325 -11.22 22.58 8.79
C PRO A 325 -11.81 21.75 9.95
N TYR A 326 -11.95 22.34 11.15
CA TYR A 326 -12.31 21.63 12.38
C TYR A 326 -13.80 21.80 12.73
N MET A 327 -14.38 20.80 13.38
CA MET A 327 -15.65 20.95 14.09
C MET A 327 -15.34 21.33 15.54
N VAL A 328 -15.82 22.48 15.98
CA VAL A 328 -15.41 23.12 17.24
C VAL A 328 -16.62 23.36 18.15
N LYS A 329 -16.42 23.22 19.46
CA LYS A 329 -17.40 23.55 20.49
C LYS A 329 -16.71 24.25 21.66
N ASP A 330 -17.26 25.38 22.08
CA ASP A 330 -16.84 26.04 23.32
C ASP A 330 -17.38 25.25 24.52
N LEU A 331 -16.51 24.99 25.51
CA LEU A 331 -16.81 24.14 26.66
C LEU A 331 -17.42 24.92 27.84
N TYR A 332 -17.26 26.25 27.81
CA TYR A 332 -17.90 27.19 28.73
C TYR A 332 -18.90 28.01 27.92
N GLY A 333 -20.16 28.04 28.36
CA GLY A 333 -21.17 28.87 27.72
C GLY A 333 -20.85 30.37 27.84
N PRO A 334 -21.51 31.24 27.06
CA PRO A 334 -21.34 32.68 27.18
C PRO A 334 -21.77 33.12 28.60
N GLY A 335 -20.82 33.46 29.47
CA GLY A 335 -21.08 34.00 30.81
C GLY A 335 -20.47 33.26 32.01
N MET A 336 -19.48 32.39 31.83
CA MET A 336 -18.64 31.87 32.94
C MET A 336 -17.18 32.31 32.77
N ASP A 337 -16.96 33.62 32.77
CA ASP A 337 -15.63 34.22 32.94
C ASP A 337 -15.36 34.52 34.43
#